data_AF-A0A959Z152-F1
#
_entry.id   AF-A0A959Z152-F1
#
_cell.length_a   1.000
_cell.length_b   1.000
_cell.length_c   1.000
_cell.angle_alpha   90.00
_cell.angle_beta   90.00
_cell.angle_gamma   90.00
#
_symmetry.space_group_name_H-M   'P 1'
#
loop_
_entity.id
_entity.type
_entity.pdbx_description
1 polymer ?
#
loop_
_entity_poly.entity_id
_entity_poly.type
_entity_poly.pdbx_seq_one_letter_code
_entity_poly.pdbx_strand_id
1 'polypeptide(L)'
;KGLGSCDLFISRRIGDRWTKPENLGPPVNSRNWESQPSMASDGRTLYFVRGQMARDGIRDMDIWSSTLQDDGSFSTPEKLPGAVNTPFQEESVQIHPDGRTLYFSSNGHPGFGGLDIFMSRKEADGSWGQALNL
;
A
#
# COMPACT_ATOMS: atom_id res chain seq x y z
N LYS A 1 5.20 20.54 0.40
CA LYS A 1 5.42 20.42 1.87
C LYS A 1 4.67 19.16 2.31
N GLY A 2 5.27 18.31 3.14
CA GLY A 2 4.61 17.08 3.60
C GLY A 2 3.58 17.32 4.71
N LEU A 3 2.77 16.31 4.98
CA LEU A 3 1.70 16.26 5.98
C LEU A 3 2.07 15.41 7.21
N GLY A 4 2.83 14.33 7.01
CA GLY A 4 3.24 13.39 8.05
C GLY A 4 4.74 13.17 8.12
N SER A 5 5.13 12.01 8.64
CA SER A 5 6.55 11.61 8.75
C SER A 5 7.12 11.17 7.41
N CYS A 6 6.41 10.28 6.72
CA CYS A 6 6.67 9.92 5.33
C CYS A 6 5.37 10.08 4.57
N ASP A 7 5.52 10.60 3.36
CA ASP A 7 4.43 10.98 2.48
C ASP A 7 4.68 10.41 1.10
N LEU A 8 3.60 10.06 0.41
CA LEU A 8 3.62 9.66 -0.98
C LEU A 8 3.55 10.89 -1.91
N PHE A 9 4.35 10.86 -2.97
CA PHE A 9 4.37 11.87 -4.01
C PHE A 9 4.16 11.20 -5.37
N ILE A 10 3.49 11.88 -6.29
CA ILE A 10 3.25 11.42 -7.65
C ILE A 10 3.92 12.34 -8.66
N SER A 11 4.51 11.75 -9.69
CA SER A 11 4.93 12.43 -10.92
C SER A 11 4.35 11.66 -12.10
N ARG A 12 4.01 12.37 -13.18
CA ARG A 12 3.45 11.80 -14.40
C ARG A 12 4.46 11.93 -15.52
N ARG A 13 4.59 10.92 -16.35
CA ARG A 13 5.39 10.99 -17.57
C ARG A 13 4.51 11.48 -18.73
N ILE A 14 4.88 12.60 -19.33
CA ILE A 14 4.23 13.17 -20.52
C ILE A 14 5.27 13.16 -21.66
N GLY A 15 5.09 12.22 -22.60
CA GLY A 15 6.11 11.90 -23.61
C GLY A 15 7.41 11.42 -22.94
N ASP A 16 8.50 12.15 -23.13
CA ASP A 16 9.81 11.83 -22.54
C ASP A 16 10.17 12.66 -21.31
N ARG A 17 9.21 13.42 -20.76
CA ARG A 17 9.44 14.27 -19.58
C ARG A 17 8.59 13.82 -18.41
N TRP A 18 9.17 13.86 -17.22
CA TRP A 18 8.45 13.73 -15.95
C TRP A 18 7.98 15.10 -15.48
N THR A 19 6.76 15.17 -14.94
CA THR A 19 6.29 16.37 -14.25
C THR A 19 7.05 16.56 -12.94
N LYS A 20 6.98 17.77 -12.38
CA LYS A 20 7.44 17.99 -11.01
C LYS A 20 6.65 17.05 -10.07
N PRO A 21 7.31 16.37 -9.10
CA PRO A 21 6.59 15.58 -8.12
C PRO A 21 5.66 16.44 -7.27
N GLU A 22 4.45 15.94 -7.07
CA GLU A 22 3.40 16.56 -6.26
C GLU A 22 3.09 15.66 -5.08
N ASN A 23 2.94 16.25 -3.89
CA ASN A 23 2.51 15.50 -2.71
C ASN A 23 1.06 15.06 -2.92
N LEU A 24 0.73 13.79 -2.61
CA LEU A 24 -0.63 13.29 -2.83
C LEU A 24 -1.69 13.97 -1.95
N GLY A 25 -1.28 14.62 -0.85
CA GLY A 25 -2.18 15.31 0.05
C GLY A 25 -3.20 14.36 0.71
N PRO A 26 -4.19 14.91 1.43
CA PRO A 26 -5.30 14.11 1.93
C PRO A 26 -6.20 13.64 0.75
N PRO A 27 -6.82 12.45 0.84
CA PRO A 27 -6.88 11.58 2.03
C PRO A 27 -5.76 10.52 2.09
N VAL A 28 -4.86 10.47 1.10
CA VAL A 28 -3.80 9.46 1.02
C VAL A 28 -2.71 9.74 2.06
N ASN A 29 -2.10 10.91 2.01
CA ASN A 29 -1.16 11.34 3.04
C ASN A 29 -1.93 11.88 4.24
N SER A 30 -1.51 11.47 5.42
CA SER A 30 -2.09 11.89 6.69
C SER A 30 -0.97 12.38 7.63
N ARG A 31 -1.24 12.45 8.93
CA ARG A 31 -0.20 12.68 9.94
C ARG A 31 0.66 11.45 10.21
N ASN A 32 0.24 10.29 9.69
CA ASN A 32 0.88 9.01 9.93
C ASN A 32 2.09 8.86 9.00
N TRP A 33 2.59 7.63 8.93
CA TRP A 33 3.66 7.26 8.03
C TRP A 33 3.06 6.51 6.84
N GLU A 34 3.00 7.15 5.68
CA GLU A 34 2.59 6.52 4.42
C GLU A 34 3.81 6.28 3.52
N SER A 35 3.99 5.03 3.08
CA SER A 35 5.18 4.63 2.34
C SER A 35 4.94 3.44 1.42
N GLN A 36 6.00 3.04 0.71
CA GLN A 36 6.06 1.79 -0.06
C GLN A 36 4.90 1.65 -1.06
N PRO A 37 4.71 2.63 -1.96
CA PRO A 37 3.60 2.63 -2.89
C PRO A 37 3.78 1.57 -4.00
N SER A 38 2.68 0.97 -4.41
CA SER A 38 2.57 0.11 -5.57
C SER A 38 1.32 0.46 -6.37
N MET A 39 1.50 0.92 -7.61
CA MET A 39 0.41 1.24 -8.54
C MET A 39 0.00 -0.01 -9.33
N ALA A 40 -1.29 -0.31 -9.36
CA ALA A 40 -1.86 -1.37 -10.18
C ALA A 40 -1.75 -1.07 -11.68
N SER A 41 -1.78 -2.12 -12.49
CA SER A 41 -1.75 -2.03 -13.96
C SER A 41 -3.00 -1.40 -14.56
N ASP A 42 -4.10 -1.28 -13.80
CA ASP A 42 -5.27 -0.50 -14.19
C ASP A 42 -5.01 1.03 -14.22
N GLY A 43 -3.87 1.47 -13.70
CA GLY A 43 -3.46 2.88 -13.64
C GLY A 43 -4.23 3.71 -12.63
N ARG A 44 -5.06 3.09 -11.78
CA ARG A 44 -5.98 3.77 -10.87
C ARG A 44 -5.83 3.34 -9.42
N THR A 45 -5.63 2.06 -9.14
CA THR A 45 -5.54 1.58 -7.75
C THR A 45 -4.09 1.71 -7.23
N LEU A 46 -3.95 2.47 -6.15
CA LEU A 46 -2.71 2.62 -5.39
C LEU A 46 -2.79 1.74 -4.14
N TYR A 47 -1.86 0.82 -3.99
CA TYR A 47 -1.59 0.10 -2.75
C TYR A 47 -0.42 0.76 -2.04
N PHE A 48 -0.45 0.82 -0.71
CA PHE A 48 0.63 1.41 0.08
C PHE A 48 0.59 0.92 1.52
N VAL A 49 1.66 1.13 2.26
CA VAL A 49 1.71 0.85 3.70
C VAL A 49 1.41 2.13 4.47
N ARG A 50 0.53 2.04 5.46
CA ARG A 50 0.30 3.12 6.42
C ARG A 50 0.53 2.59 7.83
N GLY A 51 1.44 3.23 8.55
CA GLY A 51 1.72 2.95 9.95
C GLY A 51 1.53 4.17 10.85
N GLN A 52 1.07 3.96 12.07
CA GLN A 52 0.89 5.01 13.06
C GLN A 52 2.25 5.39 13.69
N MET A 53 2.55 6.69 13.72
CA MET A 53 3.74 7.18 14.41
C MET A 53 3.56 7.11 15.93
N ALA A 54 4.46 6.42 16.62
CA ALA A 54 4.55 6.34 18.08
C ALA A 54 5.91 6.84 18.58
N ARG A 55 6.08 6.91 19.92
CA ARG A 55 7.33 7.44 20.52
C ARG A 55 8.55 6.55 20.25
N ASP A 56 8.34 5.27 20.06
CA ASP A 56 9.37 4.23 19.94
C ASP A 56 9.46 3.62 18.53
N GLY A 57 8.76 4.18 17.55
CA GLY A 57 8.77 3.71 16.18
C GLY A 57 7.42 3.85 15.49
N ILE A 58 7.31 3.21 14.33
CA ILE A 58 6.06 3.10 13.58
C ILE A 58 5.37 1.82 14.05
N ARG A 59 4.06 1.88 14.28
CA ARG A 59 3.22 0.74 14.71
C ARG A 59 2.05 0.57 13.75
N ASP A 60 1.32 -0.54 13.89
CA ASP A 60 0.09 -0.82 13.13
C ASP A 60 0.31 -0.60 11.62
N MET A 61 1.38 -1.19 11.09
CA MET A 61 1.77 -1.07 9.70
C MET A 61 0.92 -2.03 8.88
N ASP A 62 -0.15 -1.50 8.32
CA ASP A 62 -1.07 -2.25 7.47
C ASP A 62 -0.90 -1.84 6.01
N ILE A 63 -1.34 -2.72 5.12
CA ILE A 63 -1.54 -2.46 3.70
C ILE A 63 -2.91 -1.82 3.48
N TRP A 64 -2.91 -0.67 2.83
CA TRP A 64 -4.09 0.11 2.44
C TRP A 64 -4.17 0.22 0.92
N SER A 65 -5.37 0.52 0.43
CA SER A 65 -5.57 0.92 -0.97
C SER A 65 -6.42 2.17 -1.09
N SER A 66 -6.19 2.91 -2.17
CA SER A 66 -7.00 4.05 -2.60
C SER A 66 -7.08 4.06 -4.12
N THR A 67 -8.18 4.54 -4.67
CA THR A 67 -8.44 4.54 -6.11
C THR A 67 -8.44 5.98 -6.65
N LEU A 68 -7.68 6.20 -7.72
CA LEU A 68 -7.73 7.44 -8.49
C LEU A 68 -9.10 7.58 -9.16
N GLN A 69 -9.78 8.68 -8.87
CA GLN A 69 -11.09 9.04 -9.38
C GLN A 69 -10.96 9.85 -10.69
N ASP A 70 -12.08 10.01 -11.39
CA ASP A 70 -12.10 10.70 -12.70
C ASP A 70 -11.79 12.19 -12.59
N ASP A 71 -12.02 12.79 -11.41
CA ASP A 71 -11.66 14.17 -11.09
C ASP A 71 -10.16 14.34 -10.74
N GLY A 72 -9.39 13.25 -10.78
CA GLY A 72 -7.96 13.23 -10.48
C GLY A 72 -7.63 13.15 -8.98
N SER A 73 -8.63 13.09 -8.10
CA SER A 73 -8.44 12.88 -6.67
C SER A 73 -8.34 11.39 -6.32
N PHE A 74 -7.70 11.06 -5.21
CA PHE A 74 -7.70 9.70 -4.66
C PHE A 74 -8.87 9.52 -3.69
N SER A 75 -9.53 8.36 -3.74
CA SER A 75 -10.59 8.00 -2.78
C SER A 75 -10.05 7.91 -1.35
N THR A 76 -10.94 7.96 -0.36
CA THR A 76 -10.56 7.64 1.03
C THR A 76 -9.88 6.27 1.07
N PRO A 77 -8.66 6.15 1.64
CA PRO A 77 -7.99 4.86 1.69
C PRO A 77 -8.68 3.90 2.64
N GLU A 78 -8.69 2.62 2.28
CA GLU A 78 -9.24 1.52 3.07
C GLU A 78 -8.16 0.46 3.32
N LYS A 79 -8.16 -0.14 4.52
CA LYS A 79 -7.32 -1.31 4.79
C LYS A 79 -7.71 -2.42 3.82
N LEU A 80 -6.73 -3.16 3.32
CA LEU A 80 -7.04 -4.29 2.46
C LEU A 80 -7.90 -5.32 3.20
N PRO A 81 -9.03 -5.75 2.62
CA PRO A 81 -9.88 -6.78 3.20
C PRO A 81 -9.24 -8.16 3.04
N GLY A 82 -9.65 -9.09 3.92
CA GLY A 82 -9.20 -10.47 3.89
C GLY A 82 -8.02 -10.71 4.83
N ALA A 83 -7.13 -11.63 4.44
CA ALA A 83 -6.13 -12.22 5.31
C ALA A 83 -4.73 -11.62 5.17
N VAL A 84 -4.55 -10.50 4.45
CA VAL A 84 -3.21 -9.91 4.24
C VAL A 84 -2.70 -9.17 5.47
N ASN A 85 -3.54 -8.35 6.10
CA ASN A 85 -3.20 -7.56 7.27
C ASN A 85 -3.32 -8.42 8.54
N THR A 86 -2.36 -8.26 9.46
CA THR A 86 -2.31 -9.01 10.71
C THR A 86 -2.22 -8.06 11.91
N PRO A 87 -2.29 -8.56 13.17
CA PRO A 87 -1.96 -7.76 14.33
C PRO A 87 -0.49 -7.31 14.41
N PHE A 88 0.37 -7.77 13.50
CA PHE A 88 1.79 -7.43 13.45
C PHE A 88 2.05 -6.41 12.33
N GLN A 89 3.14 -6.57 11.57
CA GLN A 89 3.58 -5.58 10.59
C GLN A 89 3.58 -6.17 9.19
N GLU A 90 2.97 -5.44 8.27
CA GLU A 90 3.02 -5.67 6.84
C GLU A 90 3.81 -4.56 6.13
N GLU A 91 4.71 -4.96 5.24
CA GLU A 91 5.64 -4.07 4.53
C GLU A 91 5.75 -4.43 3.04
N SER A 92 6.39 -3.54 2.28
CA SER A 92 6.88 -3.79 0.92
C SER A 92 5.83 -4.35 -0.04
N VAL A 93 4.60 -3.81 0.04
CA VAL A 93 3.50 -4.25 -0.82
C VAL A 93 3.82 -4.03 -2.30
N GLN A 94 3.51 -5.03 -3.12
CA GLN A 94 3.62 -4.98 -4.57
C GLN A 94 2.46 -5.71 -5.24
N ILE A 95 1.67 -4.98 -6.02
CA ILE A 95 0.63 -5.58 -6.86
C ILE A 95 1.24 -6.07 -8.17
N HIS A 96 0.98 -7.32 -8.53
CA HIS A 96 1.39 -7.91 -9.79
C HIS A 96 0.54 -7.33 -10.94
N PRO A 97 1.07 -7.22 -12.18
CA PRO A 97 0.31 -6.67 -13.31
C PRO A 97 -0.97 -7.43 -13.69
N ASP A 98 -1.19 -8.65 -13.19
CA ASP A 98 -2.45 -9.39 -13.36
C ASP A 98 -3.61 -8.81 -12.54
N GLY A 99 -3.33 -7.86 -11.63
CA GLY A 99 -4.31 -7.22 -10.74
C GLY A 99 -4.92 -8.18 -9.70
N ARG A 100 -4.37 -9.39 -9.55
CA ARG A 100 -4.92 -10.47 -8.73
C ARG A 100 -3.91 -11.13 -7.81
N THR A 101 -2.63 -10.85 -7.97
CA THR A 101 -1.56 -11.39 -7.11
C THR A 101 -0.87 -10.24 -6.37
N LEU A 102 -0.87 -10.30 -5.04
CA LEU A 102 -0.20 -9.33 -4.17
C LEU A 102 1.01 -10.00 -3.53
N TYR A 103 2.16 -9.35 -3.59
CA TYR A 103 3.34 -9.71 -2.82
C TYR A 103 3.54 -8.69 -1.71
N PHE A 104 3.96 -9.13 -0.54
CA PHE A 104 4.22 -8.26 0.62
C PHE A 104 5.11 -8.99 1.62
N SER A 105 5.76 -8.25 2.51
CA SER A 105 6.48 -8.82 3.64
C SER A 105 5.61 -8.78 4.90
N SER A 106 5.67 -9.81 5.74
CA SER A 106 4.94 -9.81 7.02
C SER A 106 5.66 -10.65 8.07
N ASN A 107 5.44 -10.31 9.34
CA ASN A 107 5.87 -11.09 10.51
C ASN A 107 4.69 -11.62 11.34
N GLY A 108 3.46 -11.54 10.80
CA GLY A 108 2.25 -12.04 11.45
C GLY A 108 1.68 -13.32 10.86
N HIS A 109 2.18 -13.76 9.70
CA HIS A 109 1.75 -15.00 9.04
C HIS A 109 2.65 -16.19 9.41
N PRO A 110 2.15 -17.44 9.33
CA PRO A 110 2.98 -18.62 9.55
C PRO A 110 4.19 -18.65 8.61
N GLY A 111 5.39 -18.68 9.20
CA GLY A 111 6.65 -18.57 8.47
C GLY A 111 7.87 -18.97 9.28
N PHE A 112 9.05 -18.60 8.78
CA PHE A 112 10.35 -18.93 9.38
C PHE A 112 10.83 -17.86 10.38
N GLY A 113 10.05 -16.79 10.56
CA GLY A 113 10.23 -15.77 11.60
C GLY A 113 10.82 -14.46 11.06
N GLY A 114 10.61 -13.36 11.79
CA GLY A 114 10.92 -12.04 11.26
C GLY A 114 9.97 -11.68 10.11
N LEU A 115 10.43 -10.82 9.20
CA LEU A 115 9.68 -10.46 7.98
C LEU A 115 10.02 -11.46 6.86
N ASP A 116 9.07 -12.33 6.54
CA ASP A 116 9.13 -13.19 5.36
C ASP A 116 8.35 -12.57 4.20
N ILE A 117 8.62 -13.03 2.96
CA ILE A 117 7.85 -12.61 1.78
C ILE A 117 6.66 -13.55 1.60
N PHE A 118 5.50 -12.96 1.41
CA PHE A 118 4.25 -13.67 1.17
C PHE A 118 3.65 -13.28 -0.17
N MET A 119 2.85 -14.19 -0.71
CA MET A 119 1.95 -13.96 -1.83
C MET A 119 0.51 -14.24 -1.41
N SER A 120 -0.42 -13.39 -1.80
CA SER A 120 -1.86 -13.60 -1.65
C SER A 120 -2.57 -13.37 -2.98
N ARG A 121 -3.67 -14.10 -3.21
CA ARG A 121 -4.53 -13.93 -4.39
C ARG A 121 -5.83 -13.21 -4.02
N LYS A 122 -6.29 -12.37 -4.93
CA LYS A 122 -7.58 -11.69 -4.82
C LYS A 122 -8.71 -12.67 -5.13
N GLU A 123 -9.66 -12.76 -4.20
CA GLU A 123 -10.85 -13.60 -4.28
C GLU A 123 -11.96 -12.92 -5.10
N ALA A 124 -13.00 -13.69 -5.43
CA ALA A 124 -14.12 -13.21 -6.25
C ALA A 124 -14.92 -12.07 -5.59
N ASP A 125 -14.94 -12.00 -4.26
CA ASP A 125 -15.57 -10.92 -3.48
C ASP A 125 -14.67 -9.68 -3.33
N GLY A 126 -13.45 -9.72 -3.88
CA GLY A 126 -12.47 -8.66 -3.82
C GLY A 126 -11.56 -8.67 -2.59
N SER A 127 -11.79 -9.58 -1.64
CA SER A 127 -10.88 -9.81 -0.50
C SER A 127 -9.58 -10.47 -0.93
N TRP A 128 -8.54 -10.35 -0.11
CA TRP A 128 -7.28 -11.06 -0.32
C TRP A 128 -7.26 -12.36 0.47
N GLY A 129 -7.04 -13.47 -0.22
CA GLY A 129 -7.00 -14.80 0.35
C GLY A 129 -5.81 -15.05 1.25
N GLN A 130 -5.64 -16.29 1.69
CA GLN A 130 -4.56 -16.70 2.58
C GLN A 130 -3.18 -16.32 2.02
N ALA A 131 -2.33 -15.77 2.89
CA ALA A 131 -0.95 -15.48 2.59
C ALA A 131 -0.12 -16.78 2.52
N LEU A 132 0.57 -17.00 1.40
CA LEU A 132 1.47 -18.11 1.18
C LEU A 132 2.91 -17.61 1.27
N ASN A 133 3.69 -18.18 2.20
CA ASN A 133 5.12 -17.87 2.35
C ASN A 133 5.90 -18.36 1.12
N LEU A 134 6.91 -17.61 0.68
CA LEU A 134 7.71 -17.87 -0.52
C LEU A 134 9.17 -18.22 -0.22
#